data_AF-A0A5C3NFA5-F1
#
_entry.id   AF-A0A5C3NFA5-F1
#
_cell.length_a   1.000
_cell.length_b   1.000
_cell.length_c   1.000
_cell.angle_alpha   90.00
_cell.angle_beta   90.00
_cell.angle_gamma   90.00
#
_symmetry.space_group_name_H-M   'P 1'
#
loop_
_entity.id
_entity.type
_entity.pdbx_description
1 polymer ?
#
loop_
_entity_poly.entity_id
_entity_poly.type
_entity_poly.pdbx_seq_one_letter_code
_entity_poly.pdbx_strand_id
1 'polypeptide(L)'
;MPLPHVADPLRSKDTGGMAIHAQSRKLRGPSDLRKFLESVSRLRDPVTSVEVEILEANSGGDISWFDMSPLYQYSKLQKLDLVCPRMLPATDDDVLVMLTAWPNLRCLILNPKPQEAGTVVPRLTFRTLDHVARYGTKLEEAAFFLHPGYNTEVTATLPSETLRALDLGLSPGHSGRESDEVDKIVLLLNGLFPRLEKFSWL
;
A
#
# COMPACT_ATOMS: atom_id res chain seq x y z
N MET A 1 -5.52 14.28 22.27
CA MET A 1 -6.88 14.01 21.76
C MET A 1 -6.77 13.33 20.41
N PRO A 2 -7.36 12.14 20.22
CA PRO A 2 -7.39 11.41 18.94
C PRO A 2 -8.22 12.18 17.91
N LEU A 3 -7.97 11.96 16.61
CA LEU A 3 -8.65 12.57 15.45
C LEU A 3 -10.11 13.01 15.75
N PRO A 4 -10.38 14.29 16.11
CA PRO A 4 -11.72 14.68 16.61
C PRO A 4 -12.79 14.83 15.54
N HIS A 5 -12.46 14.60 14.27
CA HIS A 5 -13.34 14.89 13.13
C HIS A 5 -13.38 13.79 12.07
N VAL A 6 -12.83 12.60 12.36
CA VAL A 6 -12.83 11.47 11.42
C VAL A 6 -13.75 10.38 11.95
N ALA A 7 -15.02 10.74 12.04
CA ALA A 7 -16.11 9.79 12.20
C ALA A 7 -17.26 10.31 11.36
N ASP A 8 -17.03 10.48 10.05
CA ASP A 8 -18.13 10.23 9.14
C ASP A 8 -18.58 8.79 9.40
N PRO A 9 -19.88 8.54 9.58
CA PRO A 9 -20.35 7.39 10.33
C PRO A 9 -19.82 6.13 9.69
N LEU A 10 -19.18 5.27 10.51
CA LEU A 10 -18.83 3.88 10.18
C LEU A 10 -20.07 3.21 9.57
N ARG A 11 -20.25 3.32 8.26
CA ARG A 11 -21.39 2.84 7.48
C ARG A 11 -20.81 1.98 6.35
N SER A 12 -20.88 0.67 6.51
CA SER A 12 -22.05 -0.05 6.04
C SER A 12 -22.07 -1.45 6.67
N LYS A 13 -23.26 -1.90 7.07
CA LYS A 13 -23.54 -3.31 7.33
C LYS A 13 -23.83 -3.93 5.96
N ASP A 14 -22.80 -4.36 5.26
CA ASP A 14 -22.97 -5.44 4.29
C ASP A 14 -22.71 -6.77 5.01
N THR A 15 -23.48 -7.78 4.63
CA THR A 15 -23.86 -8.97 5.42
C THR A 15 -22.74 -9.96 5.80
N GLY A 16 -21.47 -9.54 5.86
CA GLY A 16 -20.35 -10.41 6.23
C GLY A 16 -19.11 -9.73 6.85
N GLY A 17 -19.09 -8.41 7.01
CA GLY A 17 -17.94 -7.70 7.59
C GLY A 17 -18.11 -6.19 7.68
N MET A 18 -17.19 -5.54 8.39
CA MET A 18 -17.18 -4.11 8.62
C MET A 18 -16.16 -3.43 7.69
N ALA A 19 -16.64 -2.47 6.90
CA ALA A 19 -15.78 -1.56 6.13
C ALA A 19 -15.55 -0.27 6.92
N ILE A 20 -14.30 0.19 6.93
CA ILE A 20 -13.87 1.39 7.64
C ILE A 20 -13.33 2.35 6.60
N HIS A 21 -13.96 3.51 6.51
CA HIS A 21 -13.49 4.61 5.69
C HIS A 21 -13.21 5.81 6.60
N ALA A 22 -12.02 6.37 6.48
CA ALA A 22 -11.54 7.46 7.30
C ALA A 22 -10.82 8.50 6.44
N GLN A 23 -11.38 9.69 6.37
CA GLN A 23 -10.73 10.83 5.72
C GLN A 23 -10.30 11.84 6.77
N SER A 24 -9.02 12.18 6.81
CA SER A 24 -8.47 13.19 7.70
C SER A 24 -7.89 14.34 6.90
N ARG A 25 -8.32 15.57 7.22
CA ARG A 25 -7.72 16.76 6.63
C ARG A 25 -6.21 16.80 6.87
N LYS A 26 -5.77 16.50 8.08
CA LYS A 26 -4.36 16.57 8.48
C LYS A 26 -4.18 15.68 9.72
N LEU A 27 -3.09 14.91 9.77
CA LEU A 27 -2.67 14.34 11.05
C LEU A 27 -2.31 15.50 11.99
N ARG A 28 -2.44 15.39 13.30
CA ARG A 28 -1.95 16.39 14.27
C ARG A 28 -0.58 16.03 14.82
N GLY A 29 -0.20 14.77 14.72
CA GLY A 29 1.14 14.28 15.05
C GLY A 29 1.45 12.91 14.44
N PRO A 30 2.70 12.45 14.58
CA PRO A 30 3.17 11.19 13.98
C PRO A 30 2.47 9.95 14.54
N SER A 31 1.84 10.05 15.72
CA SER A 31 1.13 8.94 16.36
C SER A 31 -0.35 8.83 15.98
N ASP A 32 -0.90 9.76 15.18
CA ASP A 32 -2.34 9.81 14.97
C ASP A 32 -2.86 8.69 14.08
N LEU A 33 -2.12 8.33 13.02
CA LEU A 33 -2.46 7.15 12.22
C LEU A 33 -2.43 5.90 13.10
N ARG A 34 -1.35 5.71 13.87
CA ARG A 34 -1.25 4.59 14.81
C ARG A 34 -2.43 4.55 15.80
N LYS A 35 -2.77 5.66 16.44
CA LYS A 35 -3.92 5.74 17.36
C LYS A 35 -5.24 5.43 16.69
N PHE A 36 -5.41 5.84 15.43
CA PHE A 36 -6.56 5.46 14.63
C PHE A 36 -6.61 3.94 14.43
N LEU A 37 -5.51 3.34 13.98
CA LEU A 37 -5.42 1.89 13.77
C LEU A 37 -5.59 1.11 15.08
N GLU A 38 -5.09 1.61 16.20
CA GLU A 38 -5.33 1.08 17.56
C GLU A 38 -6.79 1.23 18.02
N SER A 39 -7.53 2.20 17.47
CA SER A 39 -8.95 2.35 17.74
C SER A 39 -9.76 1.37 16.88
N VAL A 40 -9.36 1.22 15.62
CA VAL A 40 -9.89 0.19 14.71
C VAL A 40 -9.68 -1.19 15.33
N SER A 41 -8.50 -1.49 15.86
CA SER A 41 -8.18 -2.78 16.47
C SER A 41 -9.02 -3.15 17.70
N ARG A 42 -9.75 -2.20 18.29
CA ARG A 42 -10.66 -2.46 19.42
C ARG A 42 -12.06 -2.85 18.96
N LEU A 43 -12.34 -2.78 17.66
CA LEU A 43 -13.62 -3.21 17.09
C LEU A 43 -13.75 -4.73 17.20
N ARG A 44 -14.92 -5.17 17.69
CA ARG A 44 -15.24 -6.60 17.87
C ARG A 44 -15.64 -7.28 16.56
N ASP A 45 -16.19 -6.51 15.62
CA ASP A 45 -16.67 -7.03 14.35
C ASP A 45 -15.49 -7.30 13.40
N PRO A 46 -15.60 -8.32 12.52
CA PRO A 46 -14.56 -8.60 11.54
C PRO A 46 -14.45 -7.44 10.55
N VAL A 47 -13.29 -6.81 10.50
CA VAL A 47 -12.98 -5.74 9.54
C VAL A 47 -12.56 -6.37 8.20
N THR A 48 -13.18 -5.94 7.11
CA THR A 48 -12.93 -6.43 5.75
C THR A 48 -12.34 -5.37 4.82
N SER A 49 -12.54 -4.08 5.12
CA SER A 49 -11.92 -2.98 4.37
C SER A 49 -11.44 -1.90 5.33
N VAL A 50 -10.24 -1.38 5.11
CA VAL A 50 -9.72 -0.18 5.77
C VAL A 50 -9.23 0.78 4.70
N GLU A 51 -9.84 1.95 4.64
CA GLU A 51 -9.53 3.00 3.68
C GLU A 51 -9.24 4.28 4.46
N VAL A 52 -8.04 4.82 4.27
CA VAL A 52 -7.54 5.98 4.99
C VAL A 52 -7.00 6.98 3.99
N GLU A 53 -7.58 8.17 3.96
CA GLU A 53 -7.11 9.28 3.14
C GLU A 53 -6.68 10.44 4.04
N ILE A 54 -5.46 10.94 3.80
CA ILE A 54 -4.90 12.11 4.48
C ILE A 54 -4.74 13.21 3.44
N LEU A 55 -5.32 14.39 3.68
CA LEU A 55 -5.39 15.44 2.66
C LEU A 55 -4.21 16.43 2.71
N GLU A 56 -3.66 16.69 3.89
CA GLU A 56 -2.59 17.68 4.10
C GLU A 56 -1.41 17.10 4.88
N ALA A 57 -0.21 17.51 4.49
CA ALA A 57 1.02 17.15 5.18
C ALA A 57 1.22 17.93 6.48
N ASN A 58 1.85 17.28 7.46
CA ASN A 58 2.31 17.91 8.70
C ASN A 58 3.75 18.38 8.57
N SER A 59 4.02 19.68 8.65
CA SER A 59 5.37 20.24 8.54
C SER A 59 6.39 19.69 9.55
N GLY A 60 5.97 19.10 10.68
CA GLY A 60 6.87 18.51 11.68
C GLY A 60 6.52 17.05 11.98
N GLY A 61 7.10 16.11 11.24
CA GLY A 61 6.81 14.69 11.40
C GLY A 61 8.06 13.82 11.35
N ASP A 62 8.26 13.07 12.43
CA ASP A 62 9.26 12.01 12.59
C ASP A 62 9.08 10.89 11.55
N ILE A 63 10.14 10.15 11.24
CA ILE A 63 10.17 9.13 10.16
C ILE A 63 9.34 7.88 10.54
N SER A 64 9.04 7.67 11.83
CA SER A 64 8.38 6.46 12.36
C SER A 64 6.90 6.67 12.66
N TRP A 65 6.12 7.06 11.66
CA TRP A 65 4.66 7.24 11.79
C TRP A 65 3.83 6.09 11.19
N PHE A 66 4.48 5.20 10.43
CA PHE A 66 3.84 4.06 9.78
C PHE A 66 3.97 2.81 10.65
N ASP A 67 2.84 2.29 11.11
CA ASP A 67 2.75 1.06 11.89
C ASP A 67 1.37 0.43 11.65
N MET A 68 1.35 -0.66 10.86
CA MET A 68 0.13 -1.41 10.55
C MET A 68 -0.14 -2.55 11.52
N SER A 69 0.73 -2.78 12.52
CA SER A 69 0.60 -3.90 13.46
C SER A 69 -0.75 -3.98 14.18
N PRO A 70 -1.46 -2.87 14.50
CA PRO A 70 -2.78 -2.97 15.11
C PRO A 70 -3.83 -3.67 14.22
N LEU A 71 -3.64 -3.69 12.90
CA LEU A 71 -4.57 -4.31 11.96
C LEU A 71 -4.28 -5.80 11.68
N TYR A 72 -3.12 -6.33 12.08
CA TYR A 72 -2.71 -7.71 11.72
C TYR A 72 -3.61 -8.81 12.31
N GLN A 73 -4.42 -8.49 13.33
CA GLN A 73 -5.42 -9.42 13.85
C GLN A 73 -6.62 -9.65 12.91
N TYR A 74 -6.83 -8.79 11.91
CA TYR A 74 -7.97 -8.89 10.98
C TYR A 74 -7.67 -9.81 9.79
N SER A 75 -7.64 -11.13 10.03
CA SER A 75 -7.38 -12.15 8.99
C SER A 75 -8.41 -12.18 7.84
N LYS A 76 -9.55 -11.51 8.00
CA LYS A 76 -10.59 -11.33 6.98
C LYS A 76 -10.45 -10.03 6.18
N LEU A 77 -9.40 -9.25 6.40
CA LEU A 77 -9.16 -8.02 5.64
C LEU A 77 -8.98 -8.37 4.15
N GLN A 78 -9.74 -7.67 3.30
CA GLN A 78 -9.77 -7.83 1.85
C GLN A 78 -9.25 -6.59 1.13
N LYS A 79 -9.38 -5.40 1.73
CA LYS A 79 -8.89 -4.15 1.16
C LYS A 79 -8.16 -3.33 2.21
N LEU A 80 -6.97 -2.88 1.84
CA LEU A 80 -6.25 -1.82 2.53
C LEU A 80 -5.91 -0.73 1.51
N ASP A 81 -6.39 0.48 1.77
CA ASP A 81 -6.11 1.66 0.96
C ASP A 81 -5.63 2.79 1.87
N LEU A 82 -4.38 3.20 1.70
CA LEU A 82 -3.80 4.32 2.41
C LEU A 82 -3.22 5.33 1.42
N VAL A 83 -3.85 6.50 1.33
CA VAL A 83 -3.40 7.63 0.52
C VAL A 83 -3.05 8.79 1.43
N CYS A 84 -1.90 9.43 1.17
CA CYS A 84 -1.46 10.57 1.94
C CYS A 84 -0.52 11.48 1.15
N PRO A 85 -0.37 12.76 1.52
CA PRO A 85 0.41 13.69 0.70
C PRO A 85 1.91 13.37 0.76
N ARG A 86 2.36 12.68 1.82
CA ARG A 86 3.76 12.33 2.05
C ARG A 86 4.08 10.91 1.65
N MET A 87 5.30 10.68 1.22
CA MET A 87 5.80 9.32 1.01
C MET A 87 5.67 8.48 2.28
N LEU A 88 5.18 7.25 2.13
CA LEU A 88 5.11 6.29 3.23
C LEU A 88 6.53 5.80 3.57
N PRO A 89 6.93 5.76 4.85
CA PRO A 89 8.20 5.17 5.26
C PRO A 89 8.15 3.63 5.29
N ALA A 90 7.24 3.02 4.50
CA ALA A 90 7.05 1.58 4.38
C ALA A 90 8.24 0.94 3.65
N THR A 91 8.62 -0.26 4.09
CA THR A 91 9.71 -1.08 3.55
C THR A 91 9.18 -2.33 2.86
N ASP A 92 10.02 -2.99 2.06
CA ASP A 92 9.64 -4.26 1.41
C ASP A 92 9.20 -5.31 2.45
N ASP A 93 9.85 -5.34 3.62
CA ASP A 93 9.52 -6.28 4.71
C ASP A 93 8.17 -5.95 5.35
N ASP A 94 7.76 -4.68 5.43
CA ASP A 94 6.42 -4.31 5.88
C ASP A 94 5.35 -4.88 4.95
N VAL A 95 5.56 -4.80 3.63
CA VAL A 95 4.61 -5.36 2.65
C VAL A 95 4.57 -6.88 2.74
N LEU A 96 5.72 -7.55 2.94
CA LEU A 96 5.76 -8.99 3.18
C LEU A 96 4.92 -9.38 4.42
N VAL A 97 5.08 -8.65 5.52
CA VAL A 97 4.30 -8.88 6.75
C VAL A 97 2.81 -8.67 6.49
N MET A 98 2.42 -7.63 5.76
CA MET A 98 1.02 -7.37 5.40
C MET A 98 0.41 -8.51 4.56
N LEU A 99 1.10 -8.95 3.51
CA LEU A 99 0.63 -10.01 2.61
C LEU A 99 0.49 -11.36 3.34
N THR A 100 1.38 -11.63 4.30
CA THR A 100 1.32 -12.85 5.12
C THR A 100 0.29 -12.78 6.25
N ALA A 101 0.06 -11.59 6.82
CA ALA A 101 -0.97 -11.38 7.85
C ALA A 101 -2.40 -11.42 7.29
N TRP A 102 -2.60 -11.01 6.03
CA TRP A 102 -3.92 -10.90 5.41
C TRP A 102 -4.06 -11.80 4.17
N PRO A 103 -4.26 -13.13 4.36
CA PRO A 103 -4.33 -14.09 3.26
C PRO A 103 -5.56 -13.92 2.35
N ASN A 104 -6.51 -13.05 2.72
CA ASN A 104 -7.70 -12.73 1.93
C ASN A 104 -7.63 -11.36 1.24
N LEU A 105 -6.48 -10.69 1.29
CA LEU A 105 -6.28 -9.37 0.70
C LEU A 105 -6.42 -9.44 -0.83
N ARG A 106 -7.31 -8.63 -1.37
CA ARG A 106 -7.61 -8.46 -2.80
C ARG A 106 -7.14 -7.12 -3.33
N CYS A 107 -7.06 -6.09 -2.49
CA CYS A 107 -6.62 -4.75 -2.88
C CYS A 107 -5.64 -4.20 -1.83
N LEU A 108 -4.45 -3.79 -2.27
CA LEU A 108 -3.42 -3.17 -1.45
C LEU A 108 -2.89 -1.90 -2.12
N ILE A 109 -3.32 -0.75 -1.63
CA ILE A 109 -2.90 0.57 -2.13
C ILE A 109 -2.11 1.26 -1.02
N LEU A 110 -0.82 1.47 -1.26
CA LEU A 110 0.10 2.15 -0.35
C LEU A 110 0.67 3.39 -1.02
N ASN A 111 -0.14 4.45 -0.98
CA ASN A 111 0.18 5.80 -1.40
C ASN A 111 1.02 5.89 -2.70
N PRO A 112 0.48 5.47 -3.85
CA PRO A 112 1.22 5.43 -5.12
C PRO A 112 1.62 6.83 -5.63
N LYS A 113 0.92 7.90 -5.21
CA LYS A 113 1.06 9.26 -5.76
C LYS A 113 1.27 10.29 -4.66
N PRO A 114 2.39 10.23 -3.90
CA PRO A 114 2.69 11.23 -2.88
C PRO A 114 2.88 12.60 -3.53
N GLN A 115 2.21 13.62 -3.00
CA GLN A 115 2.36 15.02 -3.45
C GLN A 115 3.71 15.62 -3.02
N GLU A 116 4.22 15.20 -1.86
CA GLU A 116 5.48 15.61 -1.26
C GLU A 116 6.48 14.46 -1.27
N ALA A 117 6.89 14.01 -2.47
CA ALA A 117 7.99 13.05 -2.61
C ALA A 117 9.36 13.69 -2.31
N GLY A 118 9.49 15.01 -2.52
CA GLY A 118 10.70 15.78 -2.22
C GLY A 118 11.97 15.14 -2.78
N THR A 119 13.04 15.14 -1.97
CA THR A 119 14.31 14.44 -2.25
C THR A 119 14.39 13.08 -1.56
N VAL A 120 13.28 12.58 -0.99
CA VAL A 120 13.30 11.37 -0.16
C VAL A 120 13.16 10.16 -1.07
N VAL A 121 14.08 9.21 -0.91
CA VAL A 121 14.11 7.98 -1.72
C VAL A 121 13.11 6.97 -1.14
N PRO A 122 12.17 6.44 -1.95
CA PRO A 122 11.26 5.39 -1.50
C PRO A 122 12.04 4.17 -0.99
N ARG A 123 11.55 3.60 0.12
CA ARG A 123 12.13 2.40 0.73
C ARG A 123 11.54 1.11 0.16
N LEU A 124 10.36 1.19 -0.42
CA LEU A 124 9.81 0.11 -1.24
C LEU A 124 10.60 0.03 -2.54
N THR A 125 10.93 -1.18 -2.96
CA THR A 125 11.71 -1.46 -4.17
C THR A 125 10.97 -2.46 -5.05
N PHE A 126 11.57 -2.89 -6.18
CA PHE A 126 10.99 -3.97 -6.98
C PHE A 126 10.96 -5.33 -6.25
N ARG A 127 11.67 -5.47 -5.12
CA ARG A 127 11.49 -6.62 -4.22
C ARG A 127 10.05 -6.69 -3.67
N THR A 128 9.37 -5.56 -3.49
CA THR A 128 7.94 -5.53 -3.14
C THR A 128 7.11 -6.30 -4.17
N LEU A 129 7.45 -6.22 -5.47
CA LEU A 129 6.71 -6.92 -6.52
C LEU A 129 6.92 -8.44 -6.46
N ASP A 130 8.13 -8.91 -6.13
CA ASP A 130 8.36 -10.35 -5.84
C ASP A 130 7.52 -10.82 -4.65
N HIS A 131 7.44 -10.01 -3.59
CA HIS A 131 6.60 -10.32 -2.44
C HIS A 131 5.11 -10.39 -2.81
N VAL A 132 4.63 -9.45 -3.62
CA VAL A 132 3.26 -9.48 -4.15
C VAL A 132 3.02 -10.74 -4.97
N ALA A 133 3.93 -11.10 -5.89
CA ALA A 133 3.79 -12.28 -6.73
C ALA A 133 3.72 -13.57 -5.89
N ARG A 134 4.60 -13.69 -4.89
CA ARG A 134 4.76 -14.91 -4.09
C ARG A 134 3.71 -15.08 -2.99
N TYR A 135 3.36 -14.00 -2.29
CA TYR A 135 2.53 -14.06 -1.08
C TYR A 135 1.13 -13.46 -1.28
N GLY A 136 0.95 -12.57 -2.26
CA GLY A 136 -0.34 -11.97 -2.63
C GLY A 136 -1.24 -12.90 -3.43
N THR A 137 -1.46 -14.13 -2.95
CA THR A 137 -2.15 -15.20 -3.72
C THR A 137 -3.58 -14.87 -4.17
N LYS A 138 -4.26 -13.94 -3.48
CA LYS A 138 -5.60 -13.44 -3.84
C LYS A 138 -5.61 -11.96 -4.23
N LEU A 139 -4.44 -11.33 -4.32
CA LEU A 139 -4.33 -9.91 -4.59
C LEU A 139 -4.67 -9.65 -6.06
N GLU A 140 -5.68 -8.83 -6.31
CA GLU A 140 -6.17 -8.47 -7.64
C GLU A 140 -5.68 -7.08 -8.06
N GLU A 141 -5.50 -6.18 -7.08
CA GLU A 141 -5.05 -4.82 -7.28
C GLU A 141 -3.93 -4.46 -6.29
N ALA A 142 -2.86 -3.87 -6.82
CA ALA A 142 -1.77 -3.36 -6.02
C ALA A 142 -1.33 -1.98 -6.53
N ALA A 143 -1.04 -1.07 -5.60
CA ALA A 143 -0.52 0.25 -5.96
C ALA A 143 0.54 0.73 -4.98
N PHE A 144 1.70 1.15 -5.50
CA PHE A 144 2.86 1.51 -4.69
C PHE A 144 3.65 2.67 -5.30
N PHE A 145 4.41 3.36 -4.45
CA PHE A 145 5.47 4.28 -4.85
C PHE A 145 6.83 3.63 -4.57
N LEU A 146 7.48 3.09 -5.61
CA LEU A 146 8.67 2.24 -5.54
C LEU A 146 9.93 2.96 -6.02
N HIS A 147 11.07 2.59 -5.46
CA HIS A 147 12.38 2.94 -5.99
C HIS A 147 12.90 1.86 -6.95
N PRO A 148 13.27 2.21 -8.19
CA PRO A 148 13.70 1.24 -9.20
C PRO A 148 15.16 0.79 -9.05
N GLY A 149 15.97 1.51 -8.26
CA GLY A 149 17.43 1.34 -8.21
C GLY A 149 17.95 0.21 -7.32
N TYR A 150 17.08 -0.61 -6.73
CA TYR A 150 17.49 -1.74 -5.89
C TYR A 150 16.76 -3.01 -6.36
N ASN A 151 17.54 -4.06 -6.67
CA ASN A 151 17.06 -5.42 -6.99
C ASN A 151 16.31 -5.59 -8.33
N THR A 152 16.95 -5.28 -9.46
CA THR A 152 16.45 -5.73 -10.78
C THR A 152 16.75 -7.20 -11.08
N GLU A 153 17.53 -7.87 -10.23
CA GLU A 153 17.87 -9.30 -10.36
C GLU A 153 16.75 -10.25 -9.86
N VAL A 154 15.54 -9.74 -9.68
CA VAL A 154 14.38 -10.55 -9.30
C VAL A 154 14.13 -11.56 -10.42
N THR A 155 14.43 -12.82 -10.15
CA THR A 155 14.07 -13.95 -11.00
C THR A 155 12.67 -14.41 -10.59
N ALA A 156 11.71 -14.26 -11.49
CA ALA A 156 10.33 -14.68 -11.28
C ALA A 156 10.27 -16.21 -11.08
N THR A 157 10.34 -16.64 -9.83
CA THR A 157 10.27 -18.07 -9.47
C THR A 157 8.82 -18.54 -9.31
N LEU A 158 7.90 -17.63 -8.96
CA LEU A 158 6.50 -17.91 -8.72
C LEU A 158 5.65 -16.72 -9.21
N PRO A 159 5.03 -16.79 -10.41
CA PRO A 159 4.15 -15.74 -10.90
C PRO A 159 2.84 -15.69 -10.09
N SER A 160 2.27 -14.49 -9.95
CA SER A 160 0.89 -14.32 -9.48
C SER A 160 -0.08 -14.41 -10.66
N GLU A 161 -1.05 -15.31 -10.53
CA GLU A 161 -2.14 -15.52 -11.49
C GLU A 161 -3.39 -14.68 -11.16
N THR A 162 -3.38 -13.93 -10.06
CA THR A 162 -4.55 -13.19 -9.56
C THR A 162 -4.44 -11.70 -9.74
N LEU A 163 -3.22 -11.14 -9.78
CA LEU A 163 -3.01 -9.70 -9.94
C LEU A 163 -3.42 -9.25 -11.35
N ARG A 164 -4.36 -8.30 -11.42
CA ARG A 164 -4.90 -7.75 -12.66
C ARG A 164 -4.60 -6.27 -12.84
N ALA A 165 -4.40 -5.54 -11.75
CA ALA A 165 -4.10 -4.11 -11.77
C ALA A 165 -2.87 -3.78 -10.93
N LEU A 166 -1.91 -3.08 -11.53
CA LEU A 166 -0.71 -2.57 -10.87
C LEU A 166 -0.54 -1.08 -11.19
N ASP A 167 -0.57 -0.23 -10.17
CA ASP A 167 -0.27 1.21 -10.29
C ASP A 167 1.03 1.54 -9.55
N LEU A 168 2.10 1.81 -10.30
CA LEU A 168 3.37 2.32 -9.75
C LEU A 168 3.32 3.84 -9.50
N GLY A 169 2.19 4.49 -9.79
CA GLY A 169 1.96 5.90 -9.51
C GLY A 169 3.07 6.80 -10.05
N LEU A 170 3.62 7.64 -9.17
CA LEU A 170 4.68 8.60 -9.51
C LEU A 170 6.09 8.03 -9.31
N SER A 171 6.25 6.70 -9.19
CA SER A 171 7.55 6.07 -8.89
C SER A 171 8.65 6.63 -9.79
N PRO A 172 9.83 7.01 -9.25
CA PRO A 172 10.93 7.49 -10.07
C PRO A 172 11.37 6.44 -11.08
N GLY A 173 11.86 6.87 -12.26
CA GLY A 173 12.44 5.99 -13.28
C GLY A 173 11.76 6.00 -14.64
N HIS A 174 10.57 6.60 -14.79
CA HIS A 174 9.91 6.65 -16.10
C HIS A 174 10.56 7.66 -17.07
N SER A 175 11.00 8.82 -16.57
CA SER A 175 11.53 9.93 -17.37
C SER A 175 13.06 9.95 -17.41
N GLY A 176 13.68 9.30 -18.39
CA GLY A 176 15.12 9.47 -18.70
C GLY A 176 15.99 8.20 -18.64
N ARG A 177 15.39 7.02 -18.56
CA ARG A 177 16.13 5.75 -18.66
C ARG A 177 16.35 5.37 -20.12
N GLU A 178 17.47 4.70 -20.39
CA GLU A 178 17.74 4.08 -21.69
C GLU A 178 16.65 3.03 -22.01
N SER A 179 16.30 2.86 -23.29
CA SER A 179 15.26 1.93 -23.75
C SER A 179 15.34 0.55 -23.10
N ASP A 180 16.58 0.06 -22.92
CA ASP A 180 16.90 -1.25 -22.37
C ASP A 180 16.41 -1.47 -20.93
N GLU A 181 16.28 -0.42 -20.11
CA GLU A 181 15.79 -0.56 -18.74
C GLU A 181 14.27 -0.70 -18.67
N VAL A 182 13.55 -0.02 -19.57
CA VAL A 182 12.09 -0.17 -19.68
C VAL A 182 11.75 -1.59 -20.13
N ASP A 183 12.47 -2.12 -21.11
CA ASP A 183 12.28 -3.49 -21.59
C ASP A 183 12.52 -4.53 -20.50
N LYS A 184 13.56 -4.35 -19.67
CA LYS A 184 13.82 -5.21 -18.51
C LYS A 184 12.67 -5.20 -17.51
N ILE A 185 12.08 -4.03 -17.26
CA ILE A 185 10.95 -3.90 -16.33
C ILE A 185 9.71 -4.57 -16.91
N VAL A 186 9.42 -4.37 -18.20
CA VAL A 186 8.31 -5.04 -18.87
C VAL A 186 8.48 -6.55 -18.81
N LEU A 187 9.67 -7.07 -19.09
CA LEU A 187 9.98 -8.50 -18.99
C LEU A 187 9.79 -9.02 -17.55
N LEU A 188 10.27 -8.26 -16.56
CA LEU A 188 10.06 -8.59 -15.15
C LEU A 188 8.57 -8.65 -14.79
N LEU A 189 7.80 -7.63 -15.16
CA LEU A 189 6.36 -7.56 -14.87
C LEU A 189 5.58 -8.67 -15.55
N ASN A 190 5.89 -8.99 -16.81
CA ASN A 190 5.27 -10.11 -17.52
C ASN A 190 5.61 -11.46 -16.87
N GLY A 191 6.84 -11.61 -16.35
CA GLY A 191 7.27 -12.79 -15.62
C GLY A 191 6.60 -12.94 -14.27
N LEU A 192 6.38 -11.84 -13.54
CA LEU A 192 5.74 -11.85 -12.22
C LEU A 192 4.21 -11.88 -12.28
N PHE A 193 3.59 -11.25 -13.29
CA PHE A 193 2.16 -10.97 -13.36
C PHE A 193 1.61 -11.23 -14.78
N PRO A 194 1.56 -12.49 -15.23
CA PRO A 194 1.10 -12.85 -16.59
C PRO A 194 -0.36 -12.48 -16.88
N ARG A 195 -1.16 -12.16 -15.85
CA ARG A 195 -2.58 -11.77 -15.95
C ARG A 195 -2.80 -10.26 -15.77
N LEU A 196 -1.74 -9.45 -15.83
CA LEU A 196 -1.85 -8.02 -15.65
C LEU A 196 -2.63 -7.38 -16.81
N GLU A 197 -3.83 -6.86 -16.53
CA GLU A 197 -4.71 -6.21 -17.50
C GLU A 197 -4.53 -4.69 -17.51
N LYS A 198 -4.21 -4.12 -16.34
CA LYS A 198 -4.03 -2.68 -16.14
C LYS A 198 -2.68 -2.41 -15.51
N PHE A 199 -1.91 -1.55 -16.15
CA PHE A 199 -0.63 -1.08 -15.66
C PHE A 199 -0.55 0.44 -15.81
N SER A 200 -0.16 1.14 -14.75
CA SER A 200 0.17 2.55 -14.82
C SER A 200 1.47 2.87 -14.10
N TRP A 201 2.27 3.71 -14.74
CA TRP A 201 3.49 4.29 -14.19
C TRP A 201 3.65 5.66 -14.86
N LEU A 202 3.42 6.72 -14.07
CA LEU A 202 3.26 8.11 -14.53
C LEU A 202 4.55 8.91 -14.34
#